data_AF-A0A498MQ40-F1
#
_entry.id   AF-A0A498MQ40-F1
#
_cell.length_a   1.000
_cell.length_b   1.000
_cell.length_c   1.000
_cell.angle_alpha   90.00
_cell.angle_beta   90.00
_cell.angle_gamma   90.00
#
_symmetry.space_group_name_H-M   'P 1'
#
loop_
_entity.id
_entity.type
_entity.pdbx_description
1 polymer ?
#
loop_
_entity_poly.entity_id
_entity_poly.type
_entity_poly.pdbx_seq_one_letter_code
_entity_poly.pdbx_strand_id
1 'polypeptide(L)'
;MADTTITEDVYDDAYEEKPGPSPPLQIVWRNVLLMSLLHLGAFYGLTVLPSVSSLTLIWTGVCFMISALGITAGAHRLWSHRSYKASLPLRAFLAVANSMAFQNDIYEWARDHRVHHKFSETDADPHNARRGFFFAHIGWLLVRKHPEVIEKGRKLELADLKADGVVMFQRRHYKLSVVVMCFLIPTFVPWFFWEESLWISYLVPCLLRYTVVLNATWLVNSAAHMWGMRPYDHNINPRENKFVAFSAIGEGFHNYHHTFPHDYATSEFGSRLNVTKAFIDLMCFFGLANDCRRAYLIYSSSVAAGAQSGIEECKYQFAWDRWNCPERALQLSTHSGLRSANRETAFFHAISSAGVMYTLTRNCSLGDFDNCGCDDTRNGQRGGQGWLWGGCSDNVGFGEAISKQFVDALETGQDARAAMNLHNNEAVKGTMQRTCKCHGVSGSCTTQTCWLQLPEFREVGNYLKEKYHRAVKVDLLRGAGNSAASRGAIAETFSSISRKELVHLEDSPDYCLENRTLGLPGTEGRECLRKGKNLSKWEKRSCKRLCGECGLAVEERRAETVSSCNCKFHWCCAVKCEQCRKTVTKYYCVKRTKRVKNDSASRRKSYRLKKKH
;
A
#
# COMPACT_ATOMS: atom_id res chain seq x y z
N MET A 1 -5.01 -7.67 -19.70
CA MET A 1 -5.98 -8.01 -18.63
C MET A 1 -5.61 -7.18 -17.41
N ALA A 2 -6.59 -6.51 -16.82
CA ALA A 2 -6.41 -5.62 -15.68
C ALA A 2 -6.02 -6.41 -14.44
N ASP A 3 -5.19 -5.83 -13.57
CA ASP A 3 -4.85 -6.42 -12.27
C ASP A 3 -5.89 -5.96 -11.23
N THR A 4 -7.14 -6.37 -11.41
CA THR A 4 -8.24 -6.27 -10.42
C THR A 4 -8.02 -7.13 -9.18
N THR A 5 -6.83 -7.71 -9.02
CA THR A 5 -6.66 -8.95 -8.26
C THR A 5 -6.13 -8.75 -6.84
N ILE A 6 -5.61 -7.57 -6.51
CA ILE A 6 -5.18 -7.23 -5.13
C ILE A 6 -6.40 -6.99 -4.22
N THR A 7 -7.53 -6.57 -4.78
CA THR A 7 -8.77 -6.29 -4.02
C THR A 7 -9.58 -7.54 -3.64
N GLU A 8 -9.22 -8.73 -4.11
CA GLU A 8 -10.01 -9.94 -3.82
C GLU A 8 -9.69 -10.60 -2.47
N ASP A 9 -8.48 -10.40 -1.95
CA ASP A 9 -8.02 -11.03 -0.70
C ASP A 9 -8.27 -10.15 0.54
N VAL A 10 -8.82 -8.95 0.33
CA VAL A 10 -9.16 -8.01 1.40
C VAL A 10 -10.54 -8.37 1.94
N TYR A 11 -10.68 -8.28 3.27
CA TYR A 11 -11.94 -8.51 3.97
C TYR A 11 -13.06 -7.61 3.40
N ASP A 12 -14.23 -8.21 3.11
CA ASP A 12 -15.38 -7.48 2.58
C ASP A 12 -16.27 -6.96 3.72
N ASP A 13 -15.94 -5.76 4.23
CA ASP A 13 -16.70 -5.09 5.31
C ASP A 13 -18.17 -4.83 4.96
N ALA A 14 -18.53 -4.86 3.68
CA ALA A 14 -19.91 -4.59 3.23
C ALA A 14 -20.78 -5.85 3.18
N TYR A 15 -20.22 -7.04 3.42
CA TYR A 15 -20.97 -8.29 3.37
C TYR A 15 -21.69 -8.58 4.68
N GLU A 16 -23.02 -8.69 4.61
CA GLU A 16 -23.87 -9.19 5.70
C GLU A 16 -24.41 -10.59 5.36
N GLU A 17 -24.45 -11.47 6.36
CA GLU A 17 -25.03 -12.80 6.23
C GLU A 17 -26.53 -12.75 5.96
N LYS A 18 -27.02 -13.71 5.17
CA LYS A 18 -28.45 -13.84 4.92
C LYS A 18 -29.15 -14.20 6.25
N PRO A 19 -30.21 -13.48 6.65
CA PRO A 19 -30.93 -13.79 7.88
C PRO A 19 -31.72 -15.11 7.72
N GLY A 20 -31.60 -15.99 8.71
CA GLY A 20 -32.33 -17.26 8.76
C GLY A 20 -31.57 -18.37 9.49
N PRO A 21 -32.21 -19.51 9.79
CA PRO A 21 -31.52 -20.66 10.37
C PRO A 21 -30.57 -21.29 9.34
N SER A 22 -29.32 -21.51 9.73
CA SER A 22 -28.36 -22.22 8.88
C SER A 22 -28.85 -23.66 8.59
N PRO A 23 -28.63 -24.20 7.38
CA PRO A 23 -29.02 -25.55 7.03
C PRO A 23 -28.31 -26.59 7.92
N PRO A 24 -28.95 -27.74 8.19
CA PRO A 24 -28.36 -28.78 9.03
C PRO A 24 -27.08 -29.35 8.38
N LEU A 25 -26.10 -29.67 9.22
CA LEU A 25 -24.84 -30.26 8.78
C LEU A 25 -25.07 -31.65 8.17
N GLN A 26 -24.54 -31.88 6.97
CA GLN A 26 -24.60 -33.18 6.30
C GLN A 26 -23.25 -33.88 6.40
N ILE A 27 -23.19 -34.96 7.19
CA ILE A 27 -21.95 -35.71 7.45
C ILE A 27 -21.55 -36.55 6.23
N VAL A 28 -20.26 -36.51 5.88
CA VAL A 28 -19.64 -37.33 4.84
C VAL A 28 -18.90 -38.49 5.50
N TRP A 29 -19.61 -39.59 5.76
CA TRP A 29 -19.09 -40.75 6.51
C TRP A 29 -17.81 -41.37 5.94
N ARG A 30 -17.61 -41.29 4.61
CA ARG A 30 -16.35 -41.70 3.97
C ARG A 30 -15.16 -40.91 4.53
N ASN A 31 -15.30 -39.60 4.68
CA ASN A 31 -14.22 -38.74 5.18
C ASN A 31 -13.98 -39.02 6.66
N VAL A 32 -15.05 -39.22 7.44
CA VAL A 32 -14.94 -39.61 8.86
C VAL A 32 -14.12 -40.88 9.00
N LEU A 33 -14.46 -41.94 8.27
CA LEU A 33 -13.75 -43.22 8.32
C LEU A 33 -12.27 -43.07 7.95
N LEU A 34 -11.97 -42.43 6.81
CA LEU A 34 -10.59 -42.24 6.35
C LEU A 34 -9.76 -41.41 7.33
N MET A 35 -10.35 -40.36 7.90
CA MET A 35 -9.67 -39.49 8.85
C MET A 35 -9.42 -40.21 10.18
N SER A 36 -10.38 -40.99 10.68
CA SER A 36 -10.20 -41.84 11.85
C SER A 36 -9.09 -42.86 11.65
N LEU A 37 -9.07 -43.57 10.51
CA LEU A 37 -8.03 -44.56 10.21
C LEU A 37 -6.64 -43.92 10.11
N LEU A 38 -6.52 -42.74 9.48
CA LEU A 38 -5.27 -41.99 9.41
C LEU A 38 -4.73 -41.66 10.80
N HIS A 39 -5.57 -41.09 11.68
CA HIS A 39 -5.15 -40.68 13.01
C HIS A 39 -4.83 -41.88 13.92
N LEU A 40 -5.57 -42.99 13.78
CA LEU A 40 -5.24 -44.25 14.47
C LEU A 40 -3.88 -44.81 14.01
N GLY A 41 -3.61 -44.78 12.70
CA GLY A 41 -2.32 -45.19 12.15
C GLY A 41 -1.16 -44.31 12.62
N ALA A 42 -1.38 -43.00 12.69
CA ALA A 42 -0.39 -42.06 13.23
C ALA A 42 -0.16 -42.25 14.74
N PHE A 43 -1.23 -42.49 15.52
CA PHE A 43 -1.12 -42.80 16.94
C PHE A 43 -0.31 -44.08 17.17
N TYR A 44 -0.54 -45.12 16.36
CA TYR A 44 0.29 -46.31 16.38
C TYR A 44 1.74 -46.02 15.94
N GLY A 45 1.93 -45.15 14.95
CA GLY A 45 3.24 -44.64 14.53
C GLY A 45 4.04 -44.01 15.68
N LEU A 46 3.39 -43.34 16.64
CA LEU A 46 4.06 -42.81 17.83
C LEU A 46 4.66 -43.90 18.72
N THR A 47 3.98 -45.05 18.83
CA THR A 47 4.43 -46.16 19.69
C THR A 47 5.68 -46.83 19.18
N VAL A 48 5.94 -46.76 17.86
CA VAL A 48 7.12 -47.36 17.23
C VAL A 48 8.29 -46.38 17.09
N LEU A 49 8.14 -45.10 17.43
CA LEU A 49 9.20 -44.08 17.33
C LEU A 49 10.55 -44.48 17.96
N PRO A 50 10.60 -45.13 19.14
CA PRO A 50 11.88 -45.55 19.73
C PRO A 50 12.66 -46.58 18.90
N SER A 51 12.00 -47.27 17.98
CA SER A 51 12.60 -48.29 17.10
C SER A 51 13.03 -47.76 15.73
N VAL A 52 12.80 -46.48 15.45
CA VAL A 52 13.07 -45.86 14.15
C VAL A 52 14.54 -45.49 14.03
N SER A 53 15.16 -45.76 12.87
CA SER A 53 16.53 -45.31 12.63
C SER A 53 16.65 -43.78 12.56
N SER A 54 17.80 -43.24 12.96
CA SER A 54 18.05 -41.79 12.90
C SER A 54 17.93 -41.22 11.49
N LEU A 55 18.30 -42.00 10.45
CA LEU A 55 18.15 -41.60 9.05
C LEU A 55 16.68 -41.47 8.65
N THR A 56 15.81 -42.39 9.09
CA THR A 56 14.37 -42.32 8.85
C THR A 56 13.74 -41.12 9.58
N LEU A 57 14.21 -40.76 10.78
CA LEU A 57 13.75 -39.55 11.48
C LEU A 57 14.16 -38.27 10.75
N ILE A 58 15.40 -38.18 10.27
CA ILE A 58 15.87 -37.05 9.45
C ILE A 58 15.05 -36.95 8.16
N TRP A 59 14.85 -38.07 7.46
CA TRP A 59 14.03 -38.14 6.26
C TRP A 59 12.58 -37.70 6.52
N THR A 60 12.00 -38.14 7.64
CA THR A 60 10.67 -37.69 8.09
C THR A 60 10.62 -36.18 8.26
N GLY A 61 11.63 -35.58 8.89
CA GLY A 61 11.77 -34.14 9.04
C GLY A 61 11.93 -33.41 7.70
N VAL A 62 12.70 -33.94 6.76
CA VAL A 62 12.86 -33.40 5.41
C VAL A 62 11.53 -33.42 4.66
N CYS A 63 10.81 -34.55 4.66
CA CYS A 63 9.49 -34.66 4.05
C CYS A 63 8.48 -33.71 4.69
N PHE A 64 8.52 -33.54 6.03
CA PHE A 64 7.71 -32.55 6.73
C PHE A 64 7.99 -31.13 6.20
N MET A 65 9.27 -30.73 6.14
CA MET A 65 9.66 -29.40 5.67
C MET A 65 9.28 -29.14 4.22
N ILE A 66 9.49 -30.12 3.32
CA ILE A 66 9.06 -30.02 1.92
C ILE A 66 7.54 -29.85 1.85
N SER A 67 6.78 -30.67 2.57
CA SER A 67 5.32 -30.57 2.61
C SER A 67 4.86 -29.20 3.09
N ALA A 68 5.46 -28.72 4.18
CA ALA A 68 5.12 -27.44 4.79
C ALA A 68 5.40 -26.28 3.81
N LEU A 69 6.57 -26.24 3.15
CA LEU A 69 6.88 -25.24 2.12
C LEU A 69 5.93 -25.30 0.92
N GLY A 70 5.47 -26.50 0.53
CA GLY A 70 4.47 -26.67 -0.52
C GLY A 70 3.13 -26.02 -0.20
N ILE A 71 2.76 -25.94 1.09
CA ILE A 71 1.58 -25.20 1.54
C ILE A 71 1.92 -23.72 1.72
N THR A 72 2.92 -23.39 2.53
CA THR A 72 3.19 -22.01 2.99
C THR A 72 3.78 -21.14 1.89
N ALA A 73 4.92 -21.51 1.31
CA ALA A 73 5.52 -20.76 0.20
C ALA A 73 4.71 -20.92 -1.09
N GLY A 74 4.20 -22.12 -1.35
CA GLY A 74 3.42 -22.46 -2.54
C GLY A 74 1.95 -22.03 -2.47
N ALA A 75 1.08 -22.94 -2.02
CA ALA A 75 -0.37 -22.76 -2.10
C ALA A 75 -0.86 -21.44 -1.49
N HIS A 76 -0.29 -21.06 -0.36
CA HIS A 76 -0.66 -19.88 0.41
C HIS A 76 -0.07 -18.59 -0.16
N ARG A 77 1.23 -18.34 0.03
CA ARG A 77 1.84 -17.04 -0.27
C ARG A 77 1.96 -16.76 -1.77
N LEU A 78 2.31 -17.77 -2.58
CA LEU A 78 2.49 -17.63 -4.03
C LEU A 78 1.17 -17.66 -4.79
N TRP A 79 0.39 -18.75 -4.68
CA TRP A 79 -0.79 -18.94 -5.53
C TRP A 79 -2.05 -18.30 -4.97
N SER A 80 -2.27 -18.30 -3.65
CA SER A 80 -3.45 -17.63 -3.09
C SER A 80 -3.28 -16.13 -3.11
N HIS A 81 -2.19 -15.63 -2.51
CA HIS A 81 -1.99 -14.20 -2.27
C HIS A 81 -1.10 -13.45 -3.26
N ARG A 82 -0.37 -14.17 -4.13
CA ARG A 82 0.46 -13.55 -5.18
C ARG A 82 1.46 -12.54 -4.60
N SER A 83 1.93 -12.82 -3.40
CA SER A 83 2.79 -11.93 -2.62
C SER A 83 4.22 -11.85 -3.15
N TYR A 84 4.59 -12.78 -4.04
CA TYR A 84 5.82 -12.78 -4.82
C TYR A 84 5.61 -13.54 -6.13
N LYS A 85 6.55 -13.40 -7.07
CA LYS A 85 6.57 -14.15 -8.34
C LYS A 85 7.68 -15.17 -8.32
N ALA A 86 7.43 -16.33 -8.93
CA ALA A 86 8.35 -17.46 -8.96
C ALA A 86 8.66 -17.91 -10.39
N SER A 87 9.93 -18.22 -10.65
CA SER A 87 10.40 -18.88 -11.87
C SER A 87 9.76 -20.27 -12.04
N LEU A 88 9.79 -20.79 -13.27
CA LEU A 88 9.21 -22.12 -13.56
C LEU A 88 9.82 -23.25 -12.70
N PRO A 89 11.15 -23.33 -12.48
CA PRO A 89 11.73 -24.37 -11.62
C PRO A 89 11.20 -24.31 -10.18
N LEU A 90 11.11 -23.10 -9.61
CA LEU A 90 10.58 -22.92 -8.25
C LEU A 90 9.09 -23.29 -8.17
N ARG A 91 8.28 -22.88 -9.15
CA ARG A 91 6.86 -23.27 -9.24
C ARG A 91 6.68 -24.78 -9.34
N ALA A 92 7.47 -25.45 -10.16
CA ALA A 92 7.43 -26.90 -10.30
C ALA A 92 7.80 -27.61 -8.99
N PHE A 93 8.88 -27.17 -8.32
CA PHE A 93 9.26 -27.67 -7.00
C PHE A 93 8.12 -27.50 -5.98
N LEU A 94 7.55 -26.30 -5.87
CA LEU A 94 6.47 -26.03 -4.91
C LEU A 94 5.19 -26.83 -5.21
N ALA A 95 4.90 -27.13 -6.48
CA ALA A 95 3.74 -27.95 -6.85
C ALA A 95 3.92 -29.43 -6.51
N VAL A 96 5.15 -29.95 -6.68
CA VAL A 96 5.53 -31.29 -6.22
C VAL A 96 5.49 -31.37 -4.69
N ALA A 97 6.03 -30.36 -4.02
CA ALA A 97 6.00 -30.23 -2.58
C ALA A 97 4.56 -30.17 -2.02
N ASN A 98 3.67 -29.41 -2.66
CA ASN A 98 2.25 -29.35 -2.31
C ASN A 98 1.57 -30.72 -2.46
N SER A 99 1.94 -31.52 -3.47
CA SER A 99 1.41 -32.88 -3.63
C SER A 99 1.83 -33.82 -2.50
N MET A 100 3.01 -33.61 -1.89
CA MET A 100 3.45 -34.34 -0.68
C MET A 100 2.65 -33.94 0.58
N ALA A 101 2.13 -32.72 0.62
CA ALA A 101 1.32 -32.22 1.73
C ALA A 101 -0.12 -32.76 1.70
N PHE A 102 -0.64 -33.13 0.52
CA PHE A 102 -1.97 -33.72 0.33
C PHE A 102 -3.12 -32.96 1.03
N GLN A 103 -3.26 -31.67 0.69
CA GLN A 103 -4.34 -30.79 1.17
C GLN A 103 -5.20 -30.27 0.01
N ASN A 104 -5.68 -31.15 -0.86
CA ASN A 104 -6.27 -30.81 -2.16
C ASN A 104 -5.28 -30.18 -3.17
N ASP A 105 -5.72 -30.06 -4.42
CA ASP A 105 -4.92 -29.46 -5.48
C ASP A 105 -4.83 -27.95 -5.30
N ILE A 106 -3.78 -27.34 -5.87
CA ILE A 106 -3.46 -25.92 -5.65
C ILE A 106 -4.64 -25.00 -6.00
N TYR A 107 -5.38 -25.33 -7.06
CA TYR A 107 -6.51 -24.52 -7.51
C TYR A 107 -7.66 -24.55 -6.50
N GLU A 108 -7.99 -25.73 -5.97
CA GLU A 108 -9.03 -25.86 -4.95
C GLU A 108 -8.61 -25.23 -3.62
N TRP A 109 -7.38 -25.45 -3.17
CA TRP A 109 -6.85 -24.85 -1.94
C TRP A 109 -6.88 -23.32 -2.02
N ALA A 110 -6.34 -22.75 -3.11
CA ALA A 110 -6.29 -21.30 -3.27
C ALA A 110 -7.67 -20.67 -3.42
N ARG A 111 -8.62 -21.32 -4.10
CA ARG A 111 -10.01 -20.85 -4.14
C ARG A 111 -10.59 -20.77 -2.74
N ASP A 112 -10.52 -21.86 -1.98
CA ASP A 112 -11.12 -21.93 -0.64
C ASP A 112 -10.45 -20.91 0.30
N HIS A 113 -9.13 -20.73 0.20
CA HIS A 113 -8.37 -19.75 0.98
C HIS A 113 -8.73 -18.30 0.66
N ARG A 114 -8.91 -17.95 -0.62
CA ARG A 114 -9.38 -16.60 -1.02
C ARG A 114 -10.80 -16.32 -0.51
N VAL A 115 -11.69 -17.33 -0.54
CA VAL A 115 -13.03 -17.20 0.06
C VAL A 115 -12.92 -16.96 1.56
N HIS A 116 -12.05 -17.71 2.23
CA HIS A 116 -11.80 -17.57 3.67
C HIS A 116 -11.37 -16.14 4.03
N HIS A 117 -10.39 -15.55 3.33
CA HIS A 117 -9.98 -14.18 3.61
C HIS A 117 -11.10 -13.15 3.40
N LYS A 118 -11.82 -13.27 2.27
CA LYS A 118 -12.81 -12.29 1.88
C LYS A 118 -14.05 -12.29 2.78
N PHE A 119 -14.46 -13.47 3.24
CA PHE A 119 -15.69 -13.65 4.02
C PHE A 119 -15.43 -14.32 5.38
N SER A 120 -14.26 -14.03 5.96
CA SER A 120 -13.79 -14.64 7.21
C SER A 120 -14.84 -14.51 8.32
N GLU A 121 -14.98 -15.56 9.13
CA GLU A 121 -15.96 -15.64 10.23
C GLU A 121 -17.44 -15.61 9.81
N THR A 122 -17.75 -15.90 8.55
CA THR A 122 -19.13 -16.00 8.06
C THR A 122 -19.49 -17.41 7.57
N ASP A 123 -20.76 -17.64 7.25
CA ASP A 123 -21.24 -18.87 6.61
C ASP A 123 -20.69 -19.10 5.19
N ALA A 124 -20.03 -18.10 4.61
CA ALA A 124 -19.25 -18.26 3.37
C ALA A 124 -17.80 -18.69 3.61
N ASP A 125 -17.29 -18.64 4.85
CA ASP A 125 -15.96 -19.12 5.23
C ASP A 125 -15.96 -20.67 5.31
N PRO A 126 -15.13 -21.38 4.52
CA PRO A 126 -15.05 -22.84 4.53
C PRO A 126 -14.81 -23.44 5.92
N HIS A 127 -14.01 -22.76 6.76
CA HIS A 127 -13.60 -23.22 8.08
C HIS A 127 -13.94 -22.20 9.17
N ASN A 128 -15.13 -21.60 9.05
CA ASN A 128 -15.68 -20.60 9.96
C ASN A 128 -15.42 -20.91 11.45
N ALA A 129 -14.52 -20.14 12.05
CA ALA A 129 -14.13 -20.26 13.45
C ALA A 129 -15.27 -20.00 14.45
N ARG A 130 -16.33 -19.27 14.05
CA ARG A 130 -17.51 -19.04 14.91
C ARG A 130 -18.30 -20.33 15.20
N ARG A 131 -18.14 -21.36 14.37
CA ARG A 131 -18.74 -22.69 14.56
C ARG A 131 -17.98 -23.56 15.58
N GLY A 132 -16.93 -23.02 16.19
CA GLY A 132 -16.16 -23.67 17.25
C GLY A 132 -14.88 -24.33 16.76
N PHE A 133 -14.00 -24.65 17.72
CA PHE A 133 -12.66 -25.17 17.45
C PHE A 133 -12.68 -26.43 16.60
N PHE A 134 -13.52 -27.41 16.95
CA PHE A 134 -13.58 -28.68 16.24
C PHE A 134 -13.99 -28.50 14.77
N PHE A 135 -14.96 -27.63 14.49
CA PHE A 135 -15.39 -27.35 13.12
C PHE A 135 -14.26 -26.75 12.30
N ALA A 136 -13.62 -25.69 12.80
CA ALA A 136 -12.53 -25.00 12.09
C ALA A 136 -11.26 -25.85 11.95
N HIS A 137 -11.00 -26.76 12.90
CA HIS A 137 -9.83 -27.64 12.89
C HIS A 137 -9.99 -28.79 11.89
N ILE A 138 -11.05 -29.60 11.99
CA ILE A 138 -11.22 -30.80 11.17
C ILE A 138 -12.66 -31.04 10.72
N GLY A 139 -13.63 -30.57 11.49
CA GLY A 139 -15.06 -30.86 11.28
C GLY A 139 -15.57 -30.40 9.92
N TRP A 140 -15.06 -29.29 9.39
CA TRP A 140 -15.42 -28.78 8.06
C TRP A 140 -15.07 -29.76 6.92
N LEU A 141 -14.05 -30.60 7.08
CA LEU A 141 -13.68 -31.65 6.13
C LEU A 141 -14.59 -32.89 6.22
N LEU A 142 -15.33 -33.03 7.33
CA LEU A 142 -16.18 -34.19 7.62
C LEU A 142 -17.64 -33.97 7.20
N VAL A 143 -17.98 -32.76 6.74
CA VAL A 143 -19.33 -32.38 6.34
C VAL A 143 -19.32 -31.77 4.93
N ARG A 144 -20.51 -31.64 4.33
CA ARG A 144 -20.66 -30.87 3.09
C ARG A 144 -20.45 -29.37 3.37
N LYS A 145 -19.77 -28.69 2.45
CA LYS A 145 -19.59 -27.23 2.47
C LYS A 145 -20.94 -26.53 2.50
N HIS A 146 -21.01 -25.43 3.24
CA HIS A 146 -22.20 -24.58 3.27
C HIS A 146 -22.49 -23.99 1.87
N PRO A 147 -23.77 -23.81 1.45
CA PRO A 147 -24.09 -23.27 0.13
C PRO A 147 -23.44 -21.92 -0.19
N GLU A 148 -23.30 -21.04 0.81
CA GLU A 148 -22.65 -19.73 0.62
C GLU A 148 -21.17 -19.87 0.23
N VAL A 149 -20.45 -20.85 0.78
CA VAL A 149 -19.04 -21.13 0.39
C VAL A 149 -18.96 -21.43 -1.11
N ILE A 150 -19.92 -22.20 -1.62
CA ILE A 150 -19.97 -22.61 -3.04
C ILE A 150 -20.37 -21.41 -3.91
N GLU A 151 -21.40 -20.66 -3.51
CA GLU A 151 -21.89 -19.50 -4.25
C GLU A 151 -20.82 -18.42 -4.36
N LYS A 152 -20.21 -18.05 -3.23
CA LYS A 152 -19.18 -17.00 -3.16
C LYS A 152 -17.87 -17.44 -3.81
N GLY A 153 -17.46 -18.70 -3.61
CA GLY A 153 -16.29 -19.25 -4.29
C GLY A 153 -16.41 -19.27 -5.82
N ARG A 154 -17.63 -19.37 -6.37
CA ARG A 154 -17.86 -19.29 -7.82
C ARG A 154 -17.73 -17.86 -8.37
N LYS A 155 -17.85 -16.84 -7.52
CA LYS A 155 -17.80 -15.42 -7.89
C LYS A 155 -16.39 -14.85 -7.85
N LEU A 156 -15.41 -15.57 -7.30
CA LEU A 156 -14.00 -15.14 -7.26
C LEU A 156 -13.34 -15.20 -8.64
N GLU A 157 -12.45 -14.25 -8.92
CA GLU A 157 -11.63 -14.21 -10.12
C GLU A 157 -10.41 -15.15 -9.98
N LEU A 158 -10.51 -16.34 -10.59
CA LEU A 158 -9.45 -17.37 -10.58
C LEU A 158 -8.77 -17.51 -11.96
N ALA A 159 -8.75 -16.44 -12.76
CA ALA A 159 -8.19 -16.45 -14.10
C ALA A 159 -6.67 -16.68 -14.10
N ASP A 160 -5.99 -16.16 -13.08
CA ASP A 160 -4.57 -16.31 -12.83
C ASP A 160 -4.17 -17.78 -12.63
N LEU A 161 -4.90 -18.51 -11.77
CA LEU A 161 -4.63 -19.94 -11.50
C LEU A 161 -4.92 -20.81 -12.71
N LYS A 162 -5.94 -20.46 -13.51
CA LYS A 162 -6.25 -21.17 -14.77
C LYS A 162 -5.19 -20.92 -15.85
N ALA A 163 -4.57 -19.75 -15.86
CA ALA A 163 -3.50 -19.40 -16.78
C ALA A 163 -2.15 -20.04 -16.40
N ASP A 164 -1.94 -20.40 -15.14
CA ASP A 164 -0.73 -21.09 -14.70
C ASP A 164 -0.74 -22.58 -15.10
N GLY A 165 0.06 -22.92 -16.12
CA GLY A 165 0.21 -24.29 -16.60
C GLY A 165 0.68 -25.29 -15.54
N VAL A 166 1.47 -24.86 -14.54
CA VAL A 166 1.93 -25.75 -13.44
C VAL A 166 0.77 -26.13 -12.54
N VAL A 167 -0.07 -25.16 -12.17
CA VAL A 167 -1.26 -25.37 -11.33
C VAL A 167 -2.23 -26.31 -12.04
N MET A 168 -2.50 -26.06 -13.32
CA MET A 168 -3.44 -26.87 -14.10
C MET A 168 -2.90 -28.28 -14.39
N PHE A 169 -1.58 -28.43 -14.56
CA PHE A 169 -0.93 -29.73 -14.67
C PHE A 169 -1.06 -30.54 -13.38
N GLN A 170 -0.76 -29.93 -12.24
CA GLN A 170 -0.89 -30.58 -10.93
C GLN A 170 -2.34 -30.99 -10.66
N ARG A 171 -3.32 -30.13 -10.96
CA ARG A 171 -4.74 -30.46 -10.83
C ARG A 171 -5.16 -31.66 -11.71
N ARG A 172 -4.68 -31.72 -12.96
CA ARG A 172 -4.99 -32.82 -13.88
C ARG A 172 -4.45 -34.17 -13.40
N HIS A 173 -3.26 -34.16 -12.78
CA HIS A 173 -2.56 -35.37 -12.33
C HIS A 173 -2.56 -35.57 -10.81
N TYR A 174 -3.41 -34.84 -10.08
CA TYR A 174 -3.34 -34.69 -8.64
C TYR A 174 -3.37 -36.01 -7.87
N LYS A 175 -4.30 -36.90 -8.23
CA LYS A 175 -4.43 -38.21 -7.55
C LYS A 175 -3.15 -39.04 -7.67
N LEU A 176 -2.52 -39.04 -8.84
CA LEU A 176 -1.28 -39.76 -9.08
C LEU A 176 -0.11 -39.08 -8.35
N SER A 177 -0.01 -37.75 -8.42
CA SER A 177 1.07 -37.02 -7.75
C SER A 177 1.01 -37.18 -6.23
N VAL A 178 -0.18 -37.20 -5.62
CA VAL A 178 -0.35 -37.46 -4.19
C VAL A 178 0.08 -38.87 -3.82
N VAL A 179 -0.36 -39.91 -4.55
CA VAL A 179 0.03 -41.29 -4.25
C VAL A 179 1.56 -41.42 -4.27
N VAL A 180 2.21 -40.90 -5.31
CA VAL A 180 3.66 -40.95 -5.43
C VAL A 180 4.37 -40.13 -4.35
N MET A 181 4.01 -38.86 -4.19
CA MET A 181 4.77 -37.93 -3.35
C MET A 181 4.45 -38.04 -1.86
N CYS A 182 3.19 -38.30 -1.48
CA CYS A 182 2.76 -38.35 -0.08
C CYS A 182 2.90 -39.76 0.53
N PHE A 183 2.82 -40.81 -0.29
CA PHE A 183 2.82 -42.19 0.20
C PHE A 183 4.02 -43.01 -0.28
N LEU A 184 4.24 -43.12 -1.60
CA LEU A 184 5.28 -44.03 -2.12
C LEU A 184 6.70 -43.54 -1.81
N ILE A 185 7.03 -42.28 -2.13
CA ILE A 185 8.38 -41.75 -1.90
C ILE A 185 8.75 -41.75 -0.42
N PRO A 186 7.92 -41.23 0.52
CA PRO A 186 8.28 -41.25 1.93
C PRO A 186 8.47 -42.67 2.49
N THR A 187 7.75 -43.66 1.95
CA THR A 187 7.81 -45.06 2.41
C THR A 187 8.98 -45.83 1.80
N PHE A 188 9.22 -45.69 0.49
CA PHE A 188 10.20 -46.53 -0.19
C PHE A 188 11.63 -46.02 -0.09
N VAL A 189 11.85 -44.72 0.12
CA VAL A 189 13.21 -44.19 0.28
C VAL A 189 13.90 -44.82 1.50
N PRO A 190 13.32 -44.83 2.71
CA PRO A 190 13.94 -45.48 3.86
C PRO A 190 14.14 -46.98 3.70
N TRP A 191 13.12 -47.64 3.15
CA TRP A 191 13.15 -49.08 2.93
C TRP A 191 14.25 -49.50 1.94
N PHE A 192 14.47 -48.72 0.87
CA PHE A 192 15.41 -49.08 -0.18
C PHE A 192 16.85 -48.65 0.11
N PHE A 193 17.07 -47.44 0.67
CA PHE A 193 18.41 -46.86 0.76
C PHE A 193 19.16 -47.17 2.06
N TRP A 194 18.45 -47.45 3.15
CA TRP A 194 19.06 -47.79 4.43
C TRP A 194 18.31 -48.90 5.18
N GLU A 195 17.62 -49.75 4.41
CA GLU A 195 17.02 -51.02 4.86
C GLU A 195 16.08 -50.90 6.07
N GLU A 196 15.40 -49.75 6.21
CA GLU A 196 14.37 -49.56 7.23
C GLU A 196 13.21 -50.54 7.01
N SER A 197 12.57 -51.01 8.09
CA SER A 197 11.38 -51.85 7.95
C SER A 197 10.32 -51.16 7.10
N LEU A 198 9.75 -51.86 6.12
CA LEU A 198 8.68 -51.31 5.27
C LEU A 198 7.49 -50.82 6.12
N TRP A 199 7.22 -51.50 7.24
CA TRP A 199 6.17 -51.12 8.18
C TRP A 199 6.49 -49.82 8.91
N ILE A 200 7.71 -49.66 9.42
CA ILE A 200 8.17 -48.43 10.08
C ILE A 200 8.17 -47.26 9.07
N SER A 201 8.66 -47.53 7.86
CA SER A 201 8.72 -46.56 6.77
C SER A 201 7.34 -46.09 6.32
N TYR A 202 6.33 -46.95 6.38
CA TYR A 202 4.96 -46.53 6.09
C TYR A 202 4.31 -45.77 7.26
N LEU A 203 4.55 -46.21 8.50
CA LEU A 203 3.91 -45.58 9.67
C LEU A 203 4.47 -44.20 9.99
N VAL A 204 5.78 -44.00 9.89
CA VAL A 204 6.45 -42.80 10.43
C VAL A 204 6.59 -41.69 9.38
N PRO A 205 7.42 -41.82 8.32
CA PRO A 205 7.57 -40.76 7.32
C PRO A 205 6.34 -40.58 6.42
N CYS A 206 5.42 -41.55 6.38
CA CYS A 206 4.16 -41.41 5.65
C CYS A 206 2.98 -41.02 6.57
N LEU A 207 2.41 -41.93 7.37
CA LEU A 207 1.16 -41.67 8.10
C LEU A 207 1.30 -40.65 9.25
N LEU A 208 2.28 -40.83 10.14
CA LEU A 208 2.51 -39.93 11.26
C LEU A 208 2.89 -38.53 10.74
N ARG A 209 3.87 -38.44 9.82
CA ARG A 209 4.24 -37.19 9.17
C ARG A 209 3.04 -36.50 8.52
N TYR A 210 2.22 -37.22 7.76
CA TYR A 210 1.05 -36.64 7.09
C TYR A 210 0.09 -36.03 8.12
N THR A 211 -0.19 -36.78 9.18
CA THR A 211 -1.09 -36.35 10.25
C THR A 211 -0.56 -35.12 10.98
N VAL A 212 0.75 -35.07 11.25
CA VAL A 212 1.39 -33.90 11.86
C VAL A 212 1.32 -32.68 10.95
N VAL A 213 1.58 -32.82 9.64
CA VAL A 213 1.46 -31.71 8.66
C VAL A 213 0.02 -31.18 8.61
N LEU A 214 -0.98 -32.07 8.59
CA LEU A 214 -2.39 -31.69 8.59
C LEU A 214 -2.75 -30.91 9.85
N ASN A 215 -2.48 -31.46 11.02
CA ASN A 215 -2.83 -30.82 12.30
C ASN A 215 -2.09 -29.49 12.51
N ALA A 216 -0.82 -29.40 12.10
CA ALA A 216 -0.07 -28.15 12.13
C ALA A 216 -0.72 -27.07 11.24
N THR A 217 -1.22 -27.45 10.06
CA THR A 217 -1.92 -26.53 9.16
C THR A 217 -3.30 -26.15 9.72
N TRP A 218 -4.05 -27.11 10.24
CA TRP A 218 -5.38 -26.88 10.80
C TRP A 218 -5.39 -26.05 12.08
N LEU A 219 -4.27 -26.03 12.82
CA LEU A 219 -4.08 -25.09 13.94
C LEU A 219 -4.12 -23.63 13.48
N VAL A 220 -3.76 -23.32 12.24
CA VAL A 220 -3.89 -21.96 11.68
C VAL A 220 -5.37 -21.58 11.61
N ASN A 221 -6.20 -22.42 11.00
CA ASN A 221 -7.65 -22.17 10.88
C ASN A 221 -8.39 -22.11 12.22
N SER A 222 -7.89 -22.83 13.23
CA SER A 222 -8.57 -22.99 14.52
C SER A 222 -7.92 -22.16 15.63
N ALA A 223 -6.75 -22.59 16.11
CA ALA A 223 -6.07 -21.91 17.21
C ALA A 223 -5.68 -20.47 16.86
N ALA A 224 -5.23 -20.19 15.63
CA ALA A 224 -4.87 -18.83 15.23
C ALA A 224 -6.08 -17.92 14.95
N HIS A 225 -7.32 -18.40 14.97
CA HIS A 225 -8.53 -17.55 15.01
C HIS A 225 -9.11 -17.36 16.42
N MET A 226 -8.67 -18.16 17.39
CA MET A 226 -9.29 -18.21 18.72
C MET A 226 -8.37 -17.70 19.83
N TRP A 227 -7.09 -18.06 19.82
CA TRP A 227 -6.17 -17.82 20.94
C TRP A 227 -4.89 -17.11 20.48
N GLY A 228 -4.61 -15.97 21.10
CA GLY A 228 -3.46 -15.12 20.79
C GLY A 228 -3.75 -13.63 20.94
N MET A 229 -2.80 -12.82 20.48
CA MET A 229 -2.88 -11.36 20.48
C MET A 229 -3.44 -10.83 19.15
N ARG A 230 -3.97 -9.60 19.13
CA ARG A 230 -4.46 -8.93 17.92
C ARG A 230 -3.91 -7.51 17.83
N PRO A 231 -2.61 -7.32 17.57
CA PRO A 231 -1.98 -6.01 17.66
C PRO A 231 -2.20 -5.11 16.43
N TYR A 232 -2.66 -5.66 15.30
CA TYR A 232 -2.81 -4.94 14.03
C TYR A 232 -4.26 -4.54 13.75
N ASP A 233 -5.19 -5.48 13.90
CA ASP A 233 -6.63 -5.19 13.83
C ASP A 233 -7.38 -5.94 14.93
N HIS A 234 -8.02 -5.17 15.83
CA HIS A 234 -8.77 -5.68 16.96
C HIS A 234 -10.20 -6.13 16.60
N ASN A 235 -10.70 -5.73 15.43
CA ASN A 235 -12.07 -5.97 14.99
C ASN A 235 -12.24 -7.35 14.34
N ILE A 236 -11.15 -7.93 13.84
CA ILE A 236 -11.14 -9.29 13.27
C ILE A 236 -10.79 -10.35 14.33
N ASN A 237 -11.14 -11.62 14.07
CA ASN A 237 -10.83 -12.75 14.94
C ASN A 237 -9.39 -13.30 14.83
N PRO A 238 -8.73 -13.36 13.66
CA PRO A 238 -7.35 -13.84 13.48
C PRO A 238 -6.37 -13.25 14.50
N ARG A 239 -5.44 -14.08 14.98
CA ARG A 239 -4.56 -13.81 16.14
C ARG A 239 -3.13 -14.24 15.91
N GLU A 240 -2.22 -13.49 16.53
CA GLU A 240 -0.81 -13.83 16.65
C GLU A 240 -0.62 -14.95 17.68
N ASN A 241 -0.15 -16.11 17.23
CA ASN A 241 0.09 -17.28 18.06
C ASN A 241 1.47 -17.91 17.79
N LYS A 242 2.39 -17.77 18.75
CA LYS A 242 3.79 -18.24 18.62
C LYS A 242 3.90 -19.76 18.48
N PHE A 243 3.03 -20.52 19.14
CA PHE A 243 3.04 -21.98 19.02
C PHE A 243 2.63 -22.41 17.61
N VAL A 244 1.58 -21.79 17.07
CA VAL A 244 1.17 -22.02 15.68
C VAL A 244 2.29 -21.60 14.73
N ALA A 245 2.93 -20.45 14.95
CA ALA A 245 4.03 -19.97 14.10
C ALA A 245 5.20 -20.95 14.06
N PHE A 246 5.55 -21.57 15.19
CA PHE A 246 6.55 -22.63 15.23
C PHE A 246 6.09 -23.89 14.48
N SER A 247 4.88 -24.39 14.78
CA SER A 247 4.38 -25.65 14.20
C SER A 247 4.10 -25.57 12.70
N ALA A 248 3.64 -24.42 12.20
CA ALA A 248 3.33 -24.14 10.81
C ALA A 248 4.39 -23.26 10.14
N ILE A 249 5.64 -23.31 10.63
CA ILE A 249 6.86 -22.73 10.03
C ILE A 249 6.75 -21.25 9.58
N GLY A 250 5.93 -20.45 10.25
CA GLY A 250 5.72 -19.03 9.96
C GLY A 250 4.27 -18.57 9.90
N GLU A 251 3.27 -19.47 9.78
CA GLU A 251 1.88 -19.05 9.52
C GLU A 251 1.04 -18.70 10.77
N GLY A 252 1.67 -18.61 11.95
CA GLY A 252 0.97 -18.25 13.19
C GLY A 252 0.83 -16.76 13.45
N PHE A 253 1.41 -15.89 12.61
CA PHE A 253 1.26 -14.44 12.70
C PHE A 253 -0.02 -13.99 11.98
N HIS A 254 -1.16 -14.53 12.44
CA HIS A 254 -2.37 -14.58 11.64
C HIS A 254 -3.18 -13.27 11.67
N ASN A 255 -3.03 -12.46 12.72
CA ASN A 255 -3.65 -11.13 12.76
C ASN A 255 -2.98 -10.20 11.75
N TYR A 256 -1.64 -10.21 11.68
CA TYR A 256 -0.89 -9.49 10.67
C TYR A 256 -1.28 -9.96 9.27
N HIS A 257 -1.30 -11.28 9.07
CA HIS A 257 -1.60 -11.87 7.78
C HIS A 257 -2.99 -11.48 7.24
N HIS A 258 -4.05 -11.55 8.06
CA HIS A 258 -5.38 -11.13 7.63
C HIS A 258 -5.50 -9.63 7.42
N THR A 259 -4.69 -8.82 8.11
CA THR A 259 -4.65 -7.36 7.91
C THR A 259 -3.88 -7.00 6.62
N PHE A 260 -2.79 -7.72 6.32
CA PHE A 260 -1.91 -7.50 5.17
C PHE A 260 -1.69 -8.79 4.36
N PRO A 261 -2.72 -9.32 3.68
CA PRO A 261 -2.65 -10.62 3.00
C PRO A 261 -1.62 -10.64 1.86
N HIS A 262 -1.28 -9.48 1.30
CA HIS A 262 -0.33 -9.32 0.20
C HIS A 262 1.15 -9.36 0.65
N ASP A 263 1.45 -9.35 1.95
CA ASP A 263 2.83 -9.41 2.45
C ASP A 263 3.39 -10.84 2.34
N TYR A 264 4.51 -11.03 1.62
CA TYR A 264 5.06 -12.36 1.37
C TYR A 264 5.64 -13.03 2.61
N ALA A 265 6.01 -12.23 3.62
CA ALA A 265 6.52 -12.74 4.86
C ALA A 265 5.40 -13.16 5.80
N THR A 266 4.15 -12.69 5.63
CA THR A 266 3.00 -12.97 6.51
C THR A 266 3.23 -12.58 7.98
N SER A 267 4.27 -11.81 8.27
CA SER A 267 4.63 -11.34 9.60
C SER A 267 5.39 -10.01 9.55
N GLU A 268 5.19 -9.14 10.53
CA GLU A 268 5.93 -7.88 10.61
C GLU A 268 7.44 -8.10 10.80
N PHE A 269 7.81 -8.95 11.76
CA PHE A 269 9.20 -9.21 12.13
C PHE A 269 9.79 -10.42 11.37
N GLY A 270 11.11 -10.40 11.17
CA GLY A 270 11.87 -11.29 10.27
C GLY A 270 11.88 -12.80 10.62
N SER A 271 12.88 -13.52 10.15
CA SER A 271 12.80 -14.97 9.92
C SER A 271 12.88 -15.90 11.16
N ARG A 272 12.98 -15.38 12.39
CA ARG A 272 13.25 -16.19 13.60
C ARG A 272 12.24 -17.31 13.87
N LEU A 273 10.96 -17.09 13.58
CA LEU A 273 9.89 -18.10 13.65
C LEU A 273 9.21 -18.28 12.29
N ASN A 274 9.86 -17.85 11.22
CA ASN A 274 9.29 -17.80 9.88
C ASN A 274 10.28 -18.38 8.88
N VAL A 275 10.37 -19.72 8.90
CA VAL A 275 11.27 -20.48 8.03
C VAL A 275 10.84 -20.32 6.57
N THR A 276 9.54 -20.21 6.32
CA THR A 276 9.00 -19.94 4.98
C THR A 276 9.54 -18.63 4.41
N LYS A 277 9.57 -17.55 5.22
CA LYS A 277 10.20 -16.29 4.81
C LYS A 277 11.67 -16.48 4.47
N ALA A 278 12.45 -17.15 5.32
CA ALA A 278 13.87 -17.40 5.05
C ALA A 278 14.09 -18.16 3.74
N PHE A 279 13.25 -19.15 3.47
CA PHE A 279 13.28 -19.88 2.20
C PHE A 279 13.00 -18.97 1.01
N ILE A 280 11.95 -18.14 1.08
CA ILE A 280 11.61 -17.21 -0.01
C ILE A 280 12.74 -16.18 -0.21
N ASP A 281 13.33 -15.64 0.88
CA ASP A 281 14.47 -14.71 0.81
C ASP A 281 15.65 -15.35 0.09
N LEU A 282 15.96 -16.61 0.39
CA LEU A 282 17.00 -17.38 -0.30
C LEU A 282 16.68 -17.56 -1.79
N MET A 283 15.42 -17.82 -2.14
CA MET A 283 14.99 -17.91 -3.53
C MET A 283 15.04 -16.55 -4.24
N CYS A 284 14.72 -15.43 -3.56
CA CYS A 284 14.87 -14.07 -4.10
C CYS A 284 16.38 -13.79 -4.34
N PHE A 285 17.27 -14.23 -3.43
CA PHE A 285 18.73 -14.11 -3.58
C PHE A 285 19.28 -14.86 -4.81
N PHE A 286 18.80 -16.08 -5.07
CA PHE A 286 19.19 -16.85 -6.27
C PHE A 286 18.46 -16.40 -7.55
N GLY A 287 17.60 -15.37 -7.49
CA GLY A 287 16.83 -14.89 -8.64
C GLY A 287 15.72 -15.85 -9.09
N LEU A 288 15.40 -16.88 -8.29
CA LEU A 288 14.31 -17.82 -8.55
C LEU A 288 12.95 -17.27 -8.14
N ALA A 289 12.94 -16.29 -7.24
CA ALA A 289 11.79 -15.47 -6.86
C ALA A 289 12.09 -13.98 -7.08
N ASN A 290 11.06 -13.18 -7.34
CA ASN A 290 11.14 -11.72 -7.43
C ASN A 290 9.82 -11.06 -7.02
N ASP A 291 9.79 -9.72 -6.99
CA ASP A 291 8.61 -8.94 -6.60
C ASP A 291 8.09 -9.33 -5.19
N CYS A 292 9.01 -9.58 -4.25
CA CYS A 292 8.73 -10.07 -2.90
C CYS A 292 8.11 -8.90 -2.06
N ARG A 293 6.77 -8.77 -2.01
CA ARG A 293 6.03 -7.60 -1.48
C ARG A 293 5.96 -7.55 0.06
N ARG A 294 6.24 -6.38 0.65
CA ARG A 294 6.23 -6.16 2.11
C ARG A 294 5.30 -5.02 2.53
N ALA A 295 4.58 -5.20 3.64
CA ALA A 295 3.78 -4.18 4.27
C ALA A 295 4.57 -3.50 5.40
N TYR A 296 4.91 -2.22 5.22
CA TYR A 296 5.76 -1.48 6.15
C TYR A 296 4.97 -0.56 7.09
N LEU A 297 4.25 -1.15 8.04
CA LEU A 297 3.44 -0.45 9.03
C LEU A 297 4.19 0.64 9.82
N ILE A 298 5.46 0.41 10.15
CA ILE A 298 6.33 1.36 10.87
C ILE A 298 6.37 2.73 10.18
N TYR A 299 6.27 2.76 8.85
CA TYR A 299 6.35 3.98 8.07
C TYR A 299 5.01 4.67 7.87
N SER A 300 3.88 4.00 8.15
CA SER A 300 2.54 4.51 7.84
C SER A 300 2.21 5.87 8.46
N SER A 301 2.57 6.08 9.74
CA SER A 301 2.37 7.36 10.43
C SER A 301 3.20 8.48 9.81
N SER A 302 4.45 8.18 9.45
CA SER A 302 5.38 9.11 8.80
C SER A 302 4.97 9.41 7.36
N VAL A 303 4.43 8.42 6.64
CA VAL A 303 3.83 8.57 5.32
C VAL A 303 2.62 9.49 5.40
N ALA A 304 1.69 9.27 6.34
CA ALA A 304 0.52 10.13 6.50
C ALA A 304 0.92 11.58 6.83
N ALA A 305 1.89 11.78 7.73
CA ALA A 305 2.44 13.09 8.06
C ALA A 305 3.14 13.77 6.87
N GLY A 306 3.90 13.00 6.08
CA GLY A 306 4.54 13.50 4.86
C GLY A 306 3.54 13.88 3.77
N ALA A 307 2.51 13.06 3.55
CA ALA A 307 1.43 13.39 2.64
C ALA A 307 0.74 14.70 3.06
N GLN A 308 0.40 14.85 4.35
CA GLN A 308 -0.18 16.07 4.91
C GLN A 308 0.74 17.29 4.74
N SER A 309 2.04 17.13 4.91
CA SER A 309 3.02 18.20 4.68
C SER A 309 3.03 18.66 3.22
N GLY A 310 3.00 17.71 2.27
CA GLY A 310 2.86 17.98 0.84
C GLY A 310 1.58 18.74 0.50
N ILE A 311 0.48 18.39 1.16
CA ILE A 311 -0.84 19.02 1.02
C ILE A 311 -0.81 20.48 1.49
N GLU A 312 -0.20 20.75 2.65
CA GLU A 312 -0.11 22.09 3.20
C GLU A 312 0.76 23.00 2.33
N GLU A 313 1.86 22.46 1.80
CA GLU A 313 2.71 23.18 0.85
C GLU A 313 1.99 23.41 -0.49
N CYS A 314 1.17 22.47 -0.95
CA CYS A 314 0.30 22.69 -2.11
C CYS A 314 -0.67 23.86 -1.91
N LYS A 315 -1.35 23.89 -0.76
CA LYS A 315 -2.23 25.02 -0.38
C LYS A 315 -1.46 26.34 -0.30
N TYR A 316 -0.23 26.32 0.20
CA TYR A 316 0.64 27.49 0.24
C TYR A 316 0.98 28.01 -1.17
N GLN A 317 1.48 27.13 -2.05
CA GLN A 317 1.91 27.47 -3.41
C GLN A 317 0.76 27.96 -4.31
N PHE A 318 -0.48 27.59 -4.00
CA PHE A 318 -1.67 27.95 -4.78
C PHE A 318 -2.64 28.88 -4.03
N ALA A 319 -2.24 29.43 -2.88
CA ALA A 319 -3.09 30.29 -2.04
C ALA A 319 -3.75 31.44 -2.83
N TRP A 320 -3.03 31.99 -3.81
CA TRP A 320 -3.45 33.14 -4.61
C TRP A 320 -3.79 32.80 -6.07
N ASP A 321 -3.88 31.53 -6.43
CA ASP A 321 -4.28 31.06 -7.77
C ASP A 321 -5.75 30.67 -7.80
N ARG A 322 -6.39 30.63 -8.99
CA ARG A 322 -7.83 30.33 -9.11
C ARG A 322 -8.18 28.95 -8.55
N TRP A 323 -7.32 27.96 -8.81
CA TRP A 323 -7.29 26.70 -8.07
C TRP A 323 -6.38 26.85 -6.86
N ASN A 324 -6.85 26.48 -5.66
CA ASN A 324 -6.18 26.72 -4.38
C ASN A 324 -5.90 25.43 -3.58
N CYS A 325 -5.74 24.30 -4.27
CA CYS A 325 -5.53 22.98 -3.66
C CYS A 325 -6.65 22.59 -2.65
N PRO A 326 -7.90 22.39 -3.12
CA PRO A 326 -9.05 22.15 -2.24
C PRO A 326 -9.03 20.76 -1.57
N GLU A 327 -9.62 20.64 -0.37
CA GLU A 327 -9.69 19.41 0.44
C GLU A 327 -10.35 18.19 -0.20
N ARG A 328 -11.17 18.39 -1.22
CA ARG A 328 -11.75 17.26 -1.97
C ARG A 328 -10.84 16.75 -3.08
N ALA A 329 -9.85 17.53 -3.50
CA ALA A 329 -8.77 17.06 -4.36
C ALA A 329 -7.73 16.22 -3.59
N LEU A 330 -7.85 16.16 -2.26
CA LEU A 330 -6.85 15.65 -1.33
C LEU A 330 -7.01 14.16 -0.97
N GLN A 331 -8.03 13.48 -1.50
CA GLN A 331 -8.20 12.04 -1.32
C GLN A 331 -7.38 11.27 -2.36
N LEU A 332 -6.08 11.04 -2.07
CA LEU A 332 -5.24 10.14 -2.87
C LEU A 332 -5.83 8.71 -2.95
N SER A 333 -6.62 8.32 -1.95
CA SER A 333 -7.17 6.98 -1.77
C SER A 333 -8.51 6.72 -2.47
N THR A 334 -9.19 7.73 -3.01
CA THR A 334 -10.46 7.52 -3.73
C THR A 334 -10.34 8.01 -5.17
N HIS A 335 -10.33 7.07 -6.12
CA HIS A 335 -10.40 7.35 -7.57
C HIS A 335 -11.66 8.12 -8.02
N SER A 336 -12.50 8.62 -7.08
CA SER A 336 -13.72 9.37 -7.32
C SER A 336 -13.52 10.90 -7.34
N GLY A 337 -12.53 11.45 -6.65
CA GLY A 337 -12.41 12.91 -6.46
C GLY A 337 -11.62 13.65 -7.54
N LEU A 338 -10.63 13.00 -8.16
CA LEU A 338 -9.64 13.69 -9.00
C LEU A 338 -9.36 12.97 -10.32
N ARG A 339 -10.39 12.46 -11.02
CA ARG A 339 -10.23 11.77 -12.32
C ARG A 339 -9.63 12.62 -13.45
N SER A 340 -9.56 13.94 -13.28
CA SER A 340 -8.93 14.84 -14.26
C SER A 340 -7.42 14.62 -14.32
N ALA A 341 -6.84 14.59 -15.53
CA ALA A 341 -5.41 14.42 -15.75
C ALA A 341 -4.75 15.75 -16.17
N ASN A 342 -5.00 16.81 -15.40
CA ASN A 342 -4.59 18.18 -15.71
C ASN A 342 -3.31 18.60 -14.96
N ARG A 343 -2.80 19.80 -15.24
CA ARG A 343 -1.56 20.32 -14.64
C ARG A 343 -1.60 20.42 -13.12
N GLU A 344 -2.75 20.79 -12.55
CA GLU A 344 -2.91 20.91 -11.10
C GLU A 344 -2.80 19.53 -10.43
N THR A 345 -3.36 18.48 -11.05
CA THR A 345 -3.19 17.10 -10.58
C THR A 345 -1.75 16.62 -10.66
N ALA A 346 -1.03 16.97 -11.75
CA ALA A 346 0.37 16.62 -11.90
C ALA A 346 1.24 17.20 -10.76
N PHE A 347 1.03 18.49 -10.44
CA PHE A 347 1.70 19.12 -9.31
C PHE A 347 1.30 18.48 -7.98
N PHE A 348 0.02 18.18 -7.78
CA PHE A 348 -0.50 17.58 -6.55
C PHE A 348 0.14 16.23 -6.25
N HIS A 349 0.16 15.31 -7.22
CA HIS A 349 0.83 14.00 -7.07
C HIS A 349 2.33 14.17 -6.78
N ALA A 350 3.00 15.07 -7.51
CA ALA A 350 4.42 15.34 -7.30
C ALA A 350 4.73 15.87 -5.88
N ILE A 351 3.99 16.87 -5.38
CA ILE A 351 4.25 17.46 -4.06
C ILE A 351 3.83 16.53 -2.91
N SER A 352 2.78 15.71 -3.09
CA SER A 352 2.41 14.70 -2.10
C SER A 352 3.44 13.58 -2.01
N SER A 353 3.91 13.05 -3.15
CA SER A 353 5.03 12.10 -3.20
C SER A 353 6.30 12.71 -2.59
N ALA A 354 6.59 13.97 -2.92
CA ALA A 354 7.71 14.71 -2.34
C ALA A 354 7.62 14.81 -0.82
N GLY A 355 6.44 15.10 -0.28
CA GLY A 355 6.22 15.22 1.16
C GLY A 355 6.45 13.89 1.89
N VAL A 356 5.93 12.79 1.35
CA VAL A 356 6.15 11.44 1.90
C VAL A 356 7.63 11.09 1.89
N MET A 357 8.29 11.22 0.73
CA MET A 357 9.71 10.97 0.57
C MET A 357 10.55 11.83 1.52
N TYR A 358 10.26 13.13 1.58
CA TYR A 358 10.98 14.10 2.41
C TYR A 358 10.90 13.71 3.89
N THR A 359 9.71 13.48 4.42
CA THR A 359 9.50 13.11 5.82
C THR A 359 10.18 11.79 6.16
N LEU A 360 10.05 10.78 5.31
CA LEU A 360 10.69 9.47 5.55
C LEU A 360 12.21 9.55 5.54
N THR A 361 12.81 10.27 4.59
CA THR A 361 14.26 10.47 4.56
C THR A 361 14.74 11.24 5.78
N ARG A 362 14.01 12.26 6.23
CA ARG A 362 14.38 13.04 7.42
C ARG A 362 14.28 12.22 8.70
N ASN A 363 13.18 11.48 8.90
CA ASN A 363 13.01 10.60 10.05
C ASN A 363 14.10 9.53 10.10
N CYS A 364 14.48 8.99 8.94
CA CYS A 364 15.59 8.06 8.82
C CYS A 364 16.94 8.67 9.27
N SER A 365 17.29 9.85 8.75
CA SER A 365 18.52 10.55 9.11
C SER A 365 18.57 11.02 10.57
N LEU A 366 17.40 11.25 11.18
CA LEU A 366 17.29 11.62 12.60
C LEU A 366 17.39 10.42 13.54
N GLY A 367 17.32 9.20 13.02
CA GLY A 367 17.35 7.97 13.81
C GLY A 367 16.00 7.56 14.38
N ASP A 368 14.88 8.04 13.81
CA ASP A 368 13.52 7.66 14.24
C ASP A 368 13.16 6.22 13.82
N PHE A 369 13.94 5.61 12.93
CA PHE A 369 13.76 4.24 12.45
C PHE A 369 15.03 3.41 12.68
N ASP A 370 14.89 2.25 13.34
CA ASP A 370 16.03 1.36 13.63
C ASP A 370 16.63 0.69 12.37
N ASN A 371 15.82 0.54 11.32
CA ASN A 371 16.19 -0.23 10.12
C ASN A 371 16.88 0.60 9.04
N CYS A 372 17.12 1.89 9.27
CA CYS A 372 17.75 2.75 8.30
C CYS A 372 18.61 3.81 9.01
N GLY A 373 19.45 4.51 8.25
CA GLY A 373 20.27 5.59 8.76
C GLY A 373 20.78 6.48 7.65
N CYS A 374 21.80 7.27 7.96
CA CYS A 374 22.47 8.16 7.03
C CYS A 374 23.07 7.40 5.83
N ASP A 375 23.21 8.08 4.70
CA ASP A 375 24.01 7.59 3.58
C ASP A 375 25.50 7.79 3.86
N ASP A 376 26.15 6.72 4.32
CA ASP A 376 27.58 6.70 4.64
C ASP A 376 28.48 6.32 3.47
N THR A 377 27.93 6.07 2.27
CA THR A 377 28.69 5.50 1.13
C THR A 377 29.90 6.33 0.70
N ARG A 378 29.84 7.66 0.90
CA ARG A 378 30.90 8.60 0.50
C ARG A 378 31.72 9.12 1.68
N ASN A 379 31.36 8.77 2.91
CA ASN A 379 32.01 9.31 4.10
C ASN A 379 33.52 8.98 4.11
N GLY A 380 34.34 9.99 4.44
CA GLY A 380 35.80 9.90 4.44
C GLY A 380 36.48 10.16 3.10
N GLN A 381 35.74 10.23 1.98
CA GLN A 381 36.31 10.51 0.66
C GLN A 381 36.57 12.01 0.45
N ARG A 382 37.57 12.36 -0.37
CA ARG A 382 37.81 13.76 -0.77
C ARG A 382 36.74 14.22 -1.77
N GLY A 383 36.00 15.26 -1.41
CA GLY A 383 34.95 15.82 -2.27
C GLY A 383 35.44 16.90 -3.24
N GLY A 384 36.61 17.48 -2.98
CA GLY A 384 37.27 18.50 -3.80
C GLY A 384 38.44 19.14 -3.05
N GLN A 385 39.01 20.23 -3.58
CA GLN A 385 40.05 20.97 -2.87
C GLN A 385 39.49 21.59 -1.57
N GLY A 386 40.16 21.29 -0.45
CA GLY A 386 39.83 21.88 0.86
C GLY A 386 38.61 21.28 1.57
N TRP A 387 38.02 20.19 1.09
CA TRP A 387 36.89 19.57 1.77
C TRP A 387 36.75 18.05 1.63
N LEU A 388 36.15 17.45 2.65
CA LEU A 388 35.93 16.01 2.80
C LEU A 388 34.45 15.69 2.93
N TRP A 389 34.04 14.53 2.45
CA TRP A 389 32.71 13.97 2.73
C TRP A 389 32.66 13.43 4.17
N GLY A 390 31.61 13.78 4.90
CA GLY A 390 31.40 13.30 6.25
C GLY A 390 30.10 13.86 6.85
N GLY A 391 29.77 13.42 8.06
CA GLY A 391 28.48 13.75 8.68
C GLY A 391 27.38 12.80 8.23
N CYS A 392 26.12 13.21 8.39
CA CYS A 392 24.96 12.43 8.02
C CYS A 392 24.39 12.93 6.69
N SER A 393 24.67 12.24 5.58
CA SER A 393 23.99 12.53 4.31
C SER A 393 22.60 11.93 4.31
N ASP A 394 21.61 12.68 3.84
CA ASP A 394 20.22 12.24 3.82
C ASP A 394 20.01 11.04 2.88
N ASN A 395 19.47 9.94 3.41
CA ASN A 395 19.21 8.72 2.65
C ASN A 395 17.93 8.84 1.79
N VAL A 396 18.08 9.57 0.69
CA VAL A 396 17.02 9.82 -0.30
C VAL A 396 16.59 8.53 -1.02
N GLY A 397 17.51 7.58 -1.21
CA GLY A 397 17.18 6.28 -1.80
C GLY A 397 16.18 5.49 -0.96
N PHE A 398 16.34 5.49 0.37
CA PHE A 398 15.39 4.90 1.31
C PHE A 398 14.01 5.58 1.24
N GLY A 399 13.98 6.92 1.36
CA GLY A 399 12.71 7.66 1.33
C GLY A 399 11.95 7.50 0.01
N GLU A 400 12.68 7.44 -1.12
CA GLU A 400 12.10 7.17 -2.44
C GLU A 400 11.49 5.76 -2.49
N ALA A 401 12.23 4.73 -2.07
CA ALA A 401 11.77 3.35 -2.12
C ALA A 401 10.49 3.12 -1.31
N ILE A 402 10.43 3.68 -0.10
CA ILE A 402 9.23 3.58 0.74
C ILE A 402 8.10 4.47 0.21
N SER A 403 8.38 5.70 -0.26
CA SER A 403 7.35 6.56 -0.87
C SER A 403 6.65 5.85 -2.03
N LYS A 404 7.39 5.19 -2.91
CA LYS A 404 6.82 4.39 -4.02
C LYS A 404 5.90 3.28 -3.53
N GLN A 405 6.28 2.55 -2.48
CA GLN A 405 5.44 1.48 -1.94
C GLN A 405 4.11 1.94 -1.35
N PHE A 406 3.99 3.22 -0.96
CA PHE A 406 2.75 3.78 -0.42
C PHE A 406 1.99 4.63 -1.44
N VAL A 407 2.67 5.56 -2.11
CA VAL A 407 2.05 6.54 -3.01
C VAL A 407 1.79 5.92 -4.38
N ASP A 408 2.75 5.18 -4.95
CA ASP A 408 2.57 4.54 -6.26
C ASP A 408 1.63 3.34 -6.16
N ALA A 409 1.57 2.66 -5.01
CA ALA A 409 0.64 1.55 -4.79
C ALA A 409 -0.83 1.96 -4.82
N LEU A 410 -1.15 3.25 -4.59
CA LEU A 410 -2.49 3.80 -4.76
C LEU A 410 -2.89 3.92 -6.25
N GLU A 411 -1.91 3.98 -7.15
CA GLU A 411 -2.13 4.02 -8.60
C GLU A 411 -2.33 2.59 -9.15
N THR A 412 -3.51 2.04 -8.91
CA THR A 412 -3.87 0.66 -9.33
C THR A 412 -4.12 0.50 -10.84
N GLY A 413 -4.28 1.62 -11.56
CA GLY A 413 -4.54 1.63 -13.01
C GLY A 413 -3.31 1.29 -13.85
N GLN A 414 -3.52 0.68 -15.02
CA GLN A 414 -2.50 0.56 -16.09
C GLN A 414 -2.81 1.48 -17.28
N ASP A 415 -3.58 2.53 -17.04
CA ASP A 415 -3.98 3.51 -18.02
C ASP A 415 -2.95 4.65 -18.13
N ALA A 416 -3.09 5.47 -19.17
CA ALA A 416 -2.25 6.63 -19.39
C ALA A 416 -2.15 7.57 -18.18
N ARG A 417 -3.24 7.67 -17.41
CA ARG A 417 -3.32 8.48 -16.21
C ARG A 417 -2.43 7.93 -15.09
N ALA A 418 -2.49 6.62 -14.81
CA ALA A 418 -1.61 6.01 -13.83
C ALA A 418 -0.13 6.19 -14.25
N ALA A 419 0.19 6.02 -15.53
CA ALA A 419 1.55 6.27 -16.04
C ALA A 419 2.00 7.74 -15.84
N MET A 420 1.11 8.70 -16.06
CA MET A 420 1.36 10.12 -15.77
C MET A 420 1.61 10.36 -14.27
N ASN A 421 0.78 9.78 -13.40
CA ASN A 421 0.91 9.93 -11.95
C ASN A 421 2.24 9.34 -11.45
N LEU A 422 2.58 8.12 -11.87
CA LEU A 422 3.86 7.48 -11.56
C LEU A 422 5.07 8.31 -12.04
N HIS A 423 5.00 8.89 -13.24
CA HIS A 423 6.06 9.78 -13.74
C HIS A 423 6.22 11.03 -12.86
N ASN A 424 5.12 11.69 -12.53
CA ASN A 424 5.13 12.92 -11.71
C ASN A 424 5.62 12.67 -10.28
N ASN A 425 5.40 11.47 -9.73
CA ASN A 425 5.88 11.08 -8.40
C ASN A 425 7.43 11.04 -8.32
N GLU A 426 8.15 10.89 -9.43
CA GLU A 426 9.62 10.79 -9.47
C GLU A 426 10.37 12.14 -9.54
N ALA A 427 9.66 13.26 -9.76
CA ALA A 427 10.27 14.55 -10.12
C ALA A 427 11.14 15.24 -9.03
N VAL A 428 11.20 14.67 -7.83
CA VAL A 428 11.72 15.32 -6.61
C VAL A 428 13.23 15.11 -6.41
N LYS A 429 13.81 14.05 -6.99
CA LYS A 429 15.20 13.60 -6.76
C LYS A 429 16.28 14.67 -7.03
N GLY A 430 15.96 15.68 -7.83
CA GLY A 430 16.90 16.71 -8.27
C GLY A 430 17.16 17.87 -7.29
N THR A 431 16.52 17.89 -6.12
CA THR A 431 16.55 19.06 -5.21
C THR A 431 17.60 18.99 -4.09
N MET A 432 18.33 17.86 -3.94
CA MET A 432 19.35 17.72 -2.89
C MET A 432 20.44 18.80 -2.99
N GLN A 433 20.85 19.33 -1.84
CA GLN A 433 21.88 20.36 -1.74
C GLN A 433 23.08 19.87 -0.92
N ARG A 434 24.27 20.39 -1.24
CA ARG A 434 25.48 20.12 -0.47
C ARG A 434 25.61 21.16 0.64
N THR A 435 25.50 20.70 1.88
CA THR A 435 25.72 21.53 3.08
C THR A 435 27.11 21.26 3.63
N CYS A 436 27.80 22.29 4.11
CA CYS A 436 29.16 22.18 4.61
C CYS A 436 29.31 22.83 5.99
N LYS A 437 30.14 22.23 6.84
CA LYS A 437 30.59 22.80 8.11
C LYS A 437 32.08 23.08 8.06
N CYS A 438 32.44 24.31 8.43
CA CYS A 438 33.82 24.77 8.47
C CYS A 438 34.47 24.45 9.82
N HIS A 439 35.69 23.92 9.79
CA HIS A 439 36.44 23.43 10.95
C HIS A 439 37.83 24.06 11.10
N GLY A 440 38.20 25.01 10.25
CA GLY A 440 39.49 25.69 10.32
C GLY A 440 39.64 26.56 11.58
N VAL A 441 40.88 26.97 11.85
CA VAL A 441 41.24 27.82 13.01
C VAL A 441 40.32 29.04 13.07
N SER A 442 39.77 29.33 14.25
CA SER A 442 38.79 30.41 14.49
C SER A 442 37.50 30.32 13.65
N GLY A 443 37.09 29.13 13.21
CA GLY A 443 35.90 28.93 12.38
C GLY A 443 36.11 29.19 10.88
N SER A 444 37.36 29.30 10.44
CA SER A 444 37.68 29.46 9.01
C SER A 444 37.30 28.22 8.18
N CYS A 445 36.99 28.41 6.89
CA CYS A 445 36.63 27.33 5.98
C CYS A 445 37.81 26.71 5.23
N THR A 446 39.02 26.77 5.80
CA THR A 446 40.24 26.18 5.20
C THR A 446 40.16 24.65 5.12
N THR A 447 39.55 24.05 6.14
CA THR A 447 39.10 22.65 6.13
C THR A 447 37.60 22.64 6.42
N GLN A 448 36.83 21.98 5.57
CA GLN A 448 35.38 21.82 5.77
C GLN A 448 34.94 20.38 5.49
N THR A 449 33.89 19.96 6.19
CA THR A 449 33.23 18.67 6.02
C THR A 449 31.86 18.92 5.42
N CYS A 450 31.50 18.21 4.35
CA CYS A 450 30.20 18.39 3.70
C CYS A 450 29.43 17.08 3.57
N TRP A 451 28.10 17.19 3.59
CA TRP A 451 27.14 16.11 3.37
C TRP A 451 26.05 16.59 2.40
N LEU A 452 25.31 15.63 1.84
CA LEU A 452 24.11 15.94 1.07
C LEU A 452 22.90 16.00 1.99
N GLN A 453 22.10 17.06 1.88
CA GLN A 453 20.92 17.25 2.70
C GLN A 453 19.74 17.67 1.81
N LEU A 454 18.54 17.25 2.20
CA LEU A 454 17.32 17.77 1.61
C LEU A 454 17.17 19.26 1.99
N PRO A 455 16.83 20.14 1.02
CA PRO A 455 16.56 21.55 1.33
C PRO A 455 15.27 21.69 2.11
N GLU A 456 15.01 22.86 2.69
CA GLU A 456 13.71 23.13 3.32
C GLU A 456 12.55 22.80 2.37
N PHE A 457 11.47 22.20 2.90
CA PHE A 457 10.38 21.70 2.06
C PHE A 457 9.71 22.80 1.20
N ARG A 458 9.78 24.06 1.65
CA ARG A 458 9.37 25.24 0.88
C ARG A 458 10.15 25.38 -0.43
N GLU A 459 11.45 25.07 -0.46
CA GLU A 459 12.26 25.12 -1.68
C GLU A 459 11.85 24.02 -2.65
N VAL A 460 11.49 22.84 -2.15
CA VAL A 460 10.92 21.76 -2.96
C VAL A 460 9.59 22.19 -3.58
N GLY A 461 8.71 22.82 -2.80
CA GLY A 461 7.46 23.41 -3.27
C GLY A 461 7.66 24.45 -4.37
N ASN A 462 8.63 25.37 -4.18
CA ASN A 462 8.98 26.39 -5.17
C ASN A 462 9.52 25.77 -6.47
N TYR A 463 10.40 24.76 -6.35
CA TYR A 463 10.95 24.03 -7.49
C TYR A 463 9.85 23.34 -8.31
N LEU A 464 8.97 22.60 -7.64
CA LEU A 464 7.84 21.94 -8.29
C LEU A 464 6.86 22.95 -8.88
N LYS A 465 6.72 24.15 -8.29
CA LYS A 465 5.86 25.20 -8.81
C LYS A 465 6.41 25.78 -10.12
N GLU A 466 7.74 25.92 -10.23
CA GLU A 466 8.39 26.28 -11.48
C GLU A 466 8.15 25.20 -12.56
N LYS A 467 8.28 23.92 -12.19
CA LYS A 467 7.98 22.79 -13.08
C LYS A 467 6.52 22.77 -13.51
N TYR A 468 5.59 23.06 -12.61
CA TYR A 468 4.17 23.19 -12.93
C TYR A 468 3.91 24.26 -14.00
N HIS A 469 4.61 25.40 -13.96
CA HIS A 469 4.44 26.45 -14.97
C HIS A 469 4.97 26.05 -16.36
N ARG A 470 5.89 25.08 -16.44
CA ARG A 470 6.47 24.56 -17.68
C ARG A 470 6.04 23.13 -18.00
N ALA A 471 5.00 22.62 -17.31
CA ALA A 471 4.54 21.25 -17.44
C ALA A 471 4.16 20.94 -18.89
N VAL A 472 4.53 19.74 -19.35
CA VAL A 472 4.38 19.31 -20.74
C VAL A 472 3.04 18.60 -20.90
N LYS A 473 2.24 19.05 -21.87
CA LYS A 473 1.05 18.32 -22.30
C LYS A 473 1.46 17.18 -23.22
N VAL A 474 1.05 15.96 -22.90
CA VAL A 474 1.29 14.78 -23.74
C VAL A 474 -0.01 14.35 -24.39
N ASP A 475 -0.07 14.50 -25.71
CA ASP A 475 -1.19 14.02 -26.51
C ASP A 475 -0.95 12.57 -26.91
N LEU A 476 -1.59 11.64 -26.19
CA LEU A 476 -1.59 10.23 -26.59
C LEU A 476 -2.57 10.08 -27.76
N LEU A 477 -2.05 9.80 -28.96
CA LEU A 477 -2.87 9.58 -30.15
C LEU A 477 -4.01 8.59 -29.85
N ARG A 478 -5.25 9.03 -30.09
CA ARG A 478 -6.47 8.20 -30.01
C ARG A 478 -6.35 7.02 -30.97
N GLY A 479 -5.92 5.87 -30.47
CA GLY A 479 -5.74 4.66 -31.24
C GLY A 479 -5.74 3.40 -30.38
N ALA A 480 -6.92 2.79 -30.26
CA ALA A 480 -7.16 1.36 -30.05
C ALA A 480 -6.70 0.68 -28.74
N GLY A 481 -7.64 0.61 -27.78
CA GLY A 481 -7.94 -0.61 -27.03
C GLY A 481 -6.92 -1.14 -26.01
N ASN A 482 -7.39 -2.04 -25.16
CA ASN A 482 -6.66 -2.78 -24.13
C ASN A 482 -5.65 -3.81 -24.70
N SER A 483 -4.88 -3.43 -25.72
CA SER A 483 -3.89 -4.30 -26.38
C SER A 483 -2.50 -4.13 -25.73
N ALA A 484 -1.68 -5.19 -25.74
CA ALA A 484 -0.32 -5.13 -25.19
C ALA A 484 0.59 -4.12 -25.94
N ALA A 485 0.30 -3.86 -27.22
CA ALA A 485 1.05 -2.91 -28.07
C ALA A 485 0.84 -1.44 -27.67
N SER A 486 -0.37 -1.04 -27.25
CA SER A 486 -0.64 0.33 -26.80
C SER A 486 0.04 0.64 -25.46
N ARG A 487 0.22 -0.38 -24.60
CA ARG A 487 0.95 -0.26 -23.32
C ARG A 487 2.44 0.03 -23.51
N GLY A 488 3.07 -0.64 -24.48
CA GLY A 488 4.48 -0.40 -24.83
C GLY A 488 4.71 1.03 -25.32
N ALA A 489 3.84 1.52 -26.20
CA ALA A 489 3.93 2.88 -26.74
C ALA A 489 3.73 3.97 -25.68
N ILE A 490 2.83 3.76 -24.71
CA ILE A 490 2.64 4.67 -23.57
C ILE A 490 3.91 4.72 -22.72
N ALA A 491 4.43 3.56 -22.30
CA ALA A 491 5.64 3.50 -21.49
C ALA A 491 6.86 4.12 -22.21
N GLU A 492 7.00 3.88 -23.51
CA GLU A 492 8.05 4.46 -24.34
C GLU A 492 7.94 5.98 -24.42
N THR A 493 6.73 6.51 -24.62
CA THR A 493 6.48 7.96 -24.64
C THR A 493 6.89 8.61 -23.33
N PHE A 494 6.48 8.06 -22.18
CA PHE A 494 6.86 8.60 -20.88
C PHE A 494 8.35 8.41 -20.56
N SER A 495 9.00 7.38 -21.09
CA SER A 495 10.44 7.16 -20.92
C SER A 495 11.31 8.17 -21.68
N SER A 496 10.78 8.74 -22.77
CA SER A 496 11.45 9.79 -23.54
C SER A 496 11.44 11.16 -22.85
N ILE A 497 10.56 11.35 -21.88
CA ILE A 497 10.42 12.60 -21.12
C ILE A 497 11.37 12.57 -19.94
N SER A 498 12.05 13.70 -19.69
CA SER A 498 12.92 13.82 -18.54
C SER A 498 12.14 13.62 -17.25
N ARG A 499 12.62 12.74 -16.36
CA ARG A 499 12.03 12.48 -15.03
C ARG A 499 11.94 13.70 -14.12
N LYS A 500 12.52 14.84 -14.52
CA LYS A 500 12.48 16.12 -13.78
C LYS A 500 11.33 17.02 -14.21
N GLU A 501 10.62 16.70 -15.28
CA GLU A 501 9.50 17.50 -15.78
C GLU A 501 8.17 16.96 -15.26
N LEU A 502 7.17 17.84 -15.16
CA LEU A 502 5.80 17.42 -14.86
C LEU A 502 5.02 17.25 -16.17
N VAL A 503 4.20 16.21 -16.22
CA VAL A 503 3.41 15.84 -17.39
C VAL A 503 1.92 15.87 -17.06
N HIS A 504 1.12 16.34 -18.03
CA HIS A 504 -0.34 16.27 -17.97
C HIS A 504 -0.94 15.81 -19.31
N LEU A 505 -2.16 15.28 -19.28
CA LEU A 505 -2.85 14.75 -20.46
C LEU A 505 -4.03 15.63 -20.90
N GLU A 506 -4.68 16.30 -19.94
CA GLU A 506 -5.88 17.10 -20.16
C GLU A 506 -5.63 18.59 -19.90
N ASP A 507 -6.43 19.45 -20.54
CA ASP A 507 -6.43 20.88 -20.26
C ASP A 507 -7.14 21.17 -18.94
N SER A 508 -6.65 22.18 -18.22
CA SER A 508 -7.26 22.62 -16.96
C SER A 508 -8.63 23.28 -17.21
N PRO A 509 -9.66 22.97 -16.40
CA PRO A 509 -10.98 23.60 -16.52
C PRO A 509 -10.96 25.07 -16.08
N ASP A 510 -12.06 25.79 -16.34
CA ASP A 510 -12.22 27.15 -15.82
C ASP A 510 -12.56 27.15 -14.32
N TYR A 511 -11.53 27.37 -13.50
CA TYR A 511 -11.62 27.45 -12.04
C TYR A 511 -12.36 28.70 -11.51
N CYS A 512 -12.74 29.65 -12.36
CA CYS A 512 -13.57 30.78 -11.94
C CYS A 512 -14.97 30.33 -11.50
N LEU A 513 -15.53 29.31 -12.16
CA LEU A 513 -16.90 28.85 -11.99
C LEU A 513 -16.99 27.74 -10.94
N GLU A 514 -18.09 27.75 -10.18
CA GLU A 514 -18.45 26.61 -9.32
C GLU A 514 -18.89 25.45 -10.21
N ASN A 515 -18.31 24.27 -10.00
CA ASN A 515 -18.70 23.03 -10.65
C ASN A 515 -18.77 21.91 -9.60
N ARG A 516 -19.99 21.60 -9.16
CA ARG A 516 -20.23 20.59 -8.11
C ARG A 516 -19.85 19.17 -8.54
N THR A 517 -20.00 18.84 -9.82
CA THR A 517 -19.62 17.52 -10.35
C THR A 517 -18.10 17.30 -10.36
N LEU A 518 -17.32 18.35 -10.60
CA LEU A 518 -15.86 18.32 -10.54
C LEU A 518 -15.29 18.77 -9.17
N GLY A 519 -16.17 19.03 -8.19
CA GLY A 519 -15.76 19.49 -6.86
C GLY A 519 -15.09 20.87 -6.83
N LEU A 520 -15.29 21.71 -7.85
CA LEU A 520 -14.70 23.04 -7.94
C LEU A 520 -15.60 24.07 -7.23
N PRO A 521 -15.11 24.79 -6.19
CA PRO A 521 -15.94 25.76 -5.45
C PRO A 521 -16.08 27.12 -6.16
N GLY A 522 -15.30 27.39 -7.21
CA GLY A 522 -15.22 28.71 -7.85
C GLY A 522 -14.38 29.71 -7.05
N THR A 523 -14.31 30.96 -7.53
CA THR A 523 -13.50 32.03 -6.89
C THR A 523 -14.32 33.02 -6.04
N GLU A 524 -15.64 32.87 -5.96
CA GLU A 524 -16.50 33.71 -5.12
C GLU A 524 -16.16 33.52 -3.63
N GLY A 525 -16.14 34.62 -2.87
CA GLY A 525 -15.84 34.60 -1.43
C GLY A 525 -14.34 34.51 -1.09
N ARG A 526 -13.45 34.38 -2.07
CA ARG A 526 -12.01 34.24 -1.82
C ARG A 526 -11.34 35.55 -1.45
N GLU A 527 -10.41 35.48 -0.50
CA GLU A 527 -9.53 36.60 -0.13
C GLU A 527 -8.51 36.86 -1.25
N CYS A 528 -8.20 38.14 -1.48
CA CYS A 528 -7.20 38.56 -2.45
C CYS A 528 -6.38 39.74 -1.92
N LEU A 529 -5.21 39.97 -2.53
CA LEU A 529 -4.26 40.99 -2.15
C LEU A 529 -4.16 42.10 -3.21
N ARG A 530 -4.24 43.36 -2.76
CA ARG A 530 -4.13 44.56 -3.62
C ARG A 530 -3.05 45.54 -3.15
N LYS A 531 -2.85 45.68 -1.84
CA LYS A 531 -1.91 46.61 -1.22
C LYS A 531 -1.08 45.89 -0.15
N GLY A 532 0.24 46.09 -0.18
CA GLY A 532 1.17 45.57 0.82
C GLY A 532 2.62 45.91 0.48
N LYS A 533 3.44 46.23 1.49
CA LYS A 533 4.83 46.66 1.31
C LYS A 533 5.75 45.52 0.82
N ASN A 534 5.54 44.29 1.29
CA ASN A 534 6.39 43.12 0.98
C ASN A 534 5.71 42.07 0.09
N LEU A 535 4.81 42.49 -0.82
CA LEU A 535 4.12 41.56 -1.72
C LEU A 535 4.82 41.43 -3.07
N SER A 536 4.92 40.20 -3.57
CA SER A 536 5.36 39.90 -4.94
C SER A 536 4.44 40.52 -5.99
N LYS A 537 4.94 40.65 -7.22
CA LYS A 537 4.14 41.14 -8.36
C LYS A 537 2.94 40.22 -8.63
N TRP A 538 3.08 38.92 -8.36
CA TRP A 538 2.01 37.92 -8.52
C TRP A 538 0.89 38.13 -7.50
N GLU A 539 1.24 38.34 -6.24
CA GLU A 539 0.30 38.57 -5.14
C GLU A 539 -0.44 39.89 -5.28
N LYS A 540 0.25 40.98 -5.65
CA LYS A 540 -0.38 42.30 -5.90
C LYS A 540 -1.45 42.27 -6.99
N ARG A 541 -1.36 41.30 -7.92
CA ARG A 541 -2.32 41.12 -9.02
C ARG A 541 -3.38 40.06 -8.71
N SER A 542 -3.36 39.44 -7.54
CA SER A 542 -4.31 38.38 -7.17
C SER A 542 -5.77 38.85 -7.25
N CYS A 543 -6.13 40.05 -6.77
CA CYS A 543 -7.50 40.55 -6.90
C CYS A 543 -7.96 40.74 -8.37
N LYS A 544 -7.04 41.09 -9.27
CA LYS A 544 -7.35 41.18 -10.70
C LYS A 544 -7.62 39.79 -11.28
N ARG A 545 -6.78 38.81 -10.96
CA ARG A 545 -6.84 37.44 -11.50
C ARG A 545 -7.97 36.58 -10.93
N LEU A 546 -8.21 36.68 -9.62
CA LEU A 546 -9.21 35.91 -8.88
C LEU A 546 -10.61 36.48 -9.04
N CYS A 547 -10.74 37.82 -8.97
CA CYS A 547 -12.04 38.46 -9.03
C CYS A 547 -12.29 39.05 -10.41
N GLY A 548 -11.46 40.00 -10.86
CA GLY A 548 -11.71 40.81 -12.05
C GLY A 548 -11.83 39.99 -13.35
N GLU A 549 -10.85 39.13 -13.63
CA GLU A 549 -10.83 38.25 -14.81
C GLU A 549 -11.92 37.17 -14.76
N CYS A 550 -12.40 36.82 -13.56
CA CYS A 550 -13.53 35.92 -13.36
C CYS A 550 -14.90 36.64 -13.38
N GLY A 551 -14.96 37.94 -13.71
CA GLY A 551 -16.20 38.72 -13.76
C GLY A 551 -16.77 39.15 -12.40
N LEU A 552 -16.04 38.91 -11.31
CA LEU A 552 -16.41 39.29 -9.95
C LEU A 552 -15.95 40.72 -9.60
N ALA A 553 -16.63 41.34 -8.64
CA ALA A 553 -16.21 42.59 -8.02
C ALA A 553 -15.28 42.31 -6.83
N VAL A 554 -14.48 43.31 -6.46
CA VAL A 554 -13.65 43.26 -5.25
C VAL A 554 -14.38 44.07 -4.18
N GLU A 555 -14.73 43.42 -3.08
CA GLU A 555 -15.29 44.04 -1.88
C GLU A 555 -14.19 44.23 -0.83
N GLU A 556 -14.16 45.42 -0.21
CA GLU A 556 -13.27 45.73 0.89
C GLU A 556 -13.98 45.49 2.22
N ARG A 557 -13.41 44.66 3.09
CA ARG A 557 -13.93 44.38 4.43
C ARG A 557 -12.87 44.76 5.47
N ARG A 558 -13.27 45.56 6.46
CA ARG A 558 -12.45 45.82 7.65
C ARG A 558 -12.59 44.64 8.60
N ALA A 559 -11.49 44.01 8.93
CA ALA A 559 -11.42 42.91 9.89
C ALA A 559 -10.52 43.31 11.06
N GLU A 560 -10.95 43.04 12.30
CA GLU A 560 -10.05 43.10 13.44
C GLU A 560 -9.22 41.81 13.47
N THR A 561 -7.89 41.96 13.36
CA THR A 561 -6.95 40.87 13.59
C THR A 561 -6.26 41.08 14.92
N VAL A 562 -6.25 40.04 15.75
CA VAL A 562 -5.48 39.99 16.98
C VAL A 562 -4.10 39.43 16.65
N SER A 563 -3.05 40.16 16.99
CA SER A 563 -1.66 39.73 16.80
C SER A 563 -0.85 39.95 18.07
N SER A 564 0.07 39.04 18.37
CA SER A 564 1.03 39.23 19.45
C SER A 564 1.92 40.44 19.18
N CYS A 565 2.03 41.33 20.15
CA CYS A 565 2.81 42.56 20.10
C CYS A 565 3.59 42.75 21.41
N ASN A 566 4.51 43.72 21.42
CA ASN A 566 5.28 44.08 22.62
C ASN A 566 5.94 42.89 23.34
N CYS A 567 6.39 41.90 22.57
CA CYS A 567 6.97 40.68 23.09
C CYS A 567 8.30 40.98 23.81
N LYS A 568 8.36 40.65 25.10
CA LYS A 568 9.56 40.76 25.93
C LYS A 568 10.09 39.38 26.26
N PHE A 569 11.38 39.17 25.97
CA PHE A 569 12.09 37.98 26.40
C PHE A 569 12.42 38.09 27.88
N HIS A 570 11.98 37.12 28.67
CA HIS A 570 12.40 36.95 30.05
C HIS A 570 13.58 35.98 30.06
N TRP A 571 14.61 36.34 30.81
CA TRP A 571 15.89 35.61 30.96
C TRP A 571 15.74 34.27 31.73
N CYS A 572 14.61 33.60 31.54
CA CYS A 572 14.25 32.25 31.97
C CYS A 572 13.66 31.43 30.81
N CYS A 573 14.00 31.79 29.56
CA CYS A 573 13.56 31.13 28.32
C CYS A 573 12.08 31.30 27.96
N ALA A 574 11.40 32.32 28.51
CA ALA A 574 9.99 32.59 28.20
C ALA A 574 9.84 33.93 27.49
N VAL A 575 9.10 33.97 26.38
CA VAL A 575 8.68 35.22 25.73
C VAL A 575 7.27 35.54 26.19
N LYS A 576 7.08 36.68 26.86
CA LYS A 576 5.74 37.19 27.19
C LYS A 576 5.35 38.25 26.18
N CYS A 577 4.23 38.05 25.50
CA CYS A 577 3.66 39.00 24.53
C CYS A 577 2.31 39.50 25.01
N GLU A 578 1.99 40.73 24.65
CA GLU A 578 0.66 41.31 24.78
C GLU A 578 -0.18 41.00 23.53
N GLN A 579 -1.51 41.00 23.66
CA GLN A 579 -2.40 40.88 22.50
C GLN A 579 -2.82 42.27 22.00
N CYS A 580 -2.32 42.67 20.84
CA CYS A 580 -2.76 43.89 20.17
C CYS A 580 -3.86 43.59 19.16
N ARG A 581 -4.92 44.40 19.19
CA ARG A 581 -5.95 44.41 18.16
C ARG A 581 -5.57 45.42 17.08
N LYS A 582 -5.56 44.98 15.83
CA LYS A 582 -5.30 45.83 14.68
C LYS A 582 -6.41 45.66 13.66
N THR A 583 -7.04 46.76 13.28
CA THR A 583 -7.98 46.77 12.15
C THR A 583 -7.19 46.69 10.86
N VAL A 584 -7.33 45.57 10.14
CA VAL A 584 -6.73 45.36 8.82
C VAL A 584 -7.82 45.38 7.75
N THR A 585 -7.44 45.86 6.57
CA THR A 585 -8.32 45.90 5.41
C THR A 585 -8.06 44.66 4.56
N LYS A 586 -9.07 43.80 4.43
CA LYS A 586 -9.04 42.61 3.59
C LYS A 586 -9.91 42.81 2.36
N TYR A 587 -9.56 42.13 1.27
CA TYR A 587 -10.31 42.21 0.00
C TYR A 587 -10.86 40.84 -0.36
N TYR A 588 -12.11 40.79 -0.77
CA TYR A 588 -12.81 39.55 -1.11
C TYR A 588 -13.45 39.63 -2.50
N CYS A 589 -13.50 38.52 -3.22
CA CYS A 589 -14.23 38.42 -4.48
C CYS A 589 -15.73 38.25 -4.22
N VAL A 590 -16.57 39.10 -4.81
CA VAL A 590 -18.04 39.05 -4.67
C VAL A 590 -18.74 39.19 -6.02
N LYS A 591 -19.96 38.65 -6.14
CA LYS A 591 -20.79 38.87 -7.33
C LYS A 591 -21.08 40.36 -7.54
N ARG A 592 -21.03 40.82 -8.80
CA ARG A 592 -21.43 42.18 -9.15
C ARG A 592 -22.92 42.37 -8.91
N THR A 593 -23.30 43.07 -7.84
CA THR A 593 -24.67 43.56 -7.67
C THR A 593 -24.96 44.59 -8.77
N LYS A 594 -25.94 44.32 -9.64
CA LYS A 594 -26.50 45.36 -10.53
C LYS A 594 -27.02 46.49 -9.62
N ARG A 595 -26.33 47.63 -9.60
CA ARG A 595 -26.92 48.86 -9.07
C ARG A 595 -28.17 49.15 -9.89
N VAL A 596 -29.35 48.92 -9.32
CA VAL A 596 -30.59 49.52 -9.80
C VAL A 596 -30.35 51.02 -9.78
N LYS A 597 -30.18 51.63 -10.96
CA LYS A 597 -30.21 53.09 -11.09
C LYS A 597 -31.60 53.52 -10.63
N ASN A 598 -31.70 54.14 -9.46
CA ASN A 598 -32.90 54.88 -9.09
C ASN A 598 -33.12 55.97 -10.14
N ASP A 599 -34.15 55.78 -10.97
CA ASP A 599 -34.52 56.65 -12.07
C ASP A 599 -35.33 57.85 -11.56
N SER A 600 -34.83 58.54 -10.54
CA SER A 600 -35.49 59.70 -9.92
C SER A 600 -35.06 61.05 -10.52
N ALA A 601 -34.30 61.06 -11.62
CA ALA A 601 -33.83 62.27 -12.29
C ALA A 601 -34.58 62.65 -13.59
N SER A 602 -35.63 61.92 -13.99
CA SER A 602 -36.39 62.20 -15.23
C SER A 602 -37.72 62.95 -15.01
N ARG A 603 -38.20 63.11 -13.77
CA ARG A 603 -39.54 63.68 -13.47
C ARG A 603 -39.59 65.17 -13.09
N ARG A 604 -38.57 65.99 -13.41
CA ARG A 604 -38.57 67.44 -13.13
C ARG A 604 -38.50 68.38 -14.36
N LYS A 605 -38.69 67.87 -15.58
CA LYS A 605 -38.73 68.70 -16.80
C LYS A 605 -40.09 68.76 -17.54
N SER A 606 -41.19 68.32 -16.90
CA SER A 606 -42.54 68.34 -17.53
C SER A 606 -43.54 69.33 -16.88
N TYR A 607 -43.15 70.11 -15.87
CA TYR A 607 -44.02 71.10 -15.20
C TYR A 607 -43.64 72.57 -15.49
N ARG A 608 -43.26 72.89 -16.74
CA ARG A 608 -43.02 74.29 -17.15
C ARG A 608 -43.61 74.70 -18.51
N LEU A 609 -44.61 73.95 -18.99
CA LEU A 609 -45.38 74.24 -20.21
C LEU A 609 -46.87 73.95 -19.97
N LYS A 610 -47.52 74.69 -19.07
CA LYS A 610 -48.99 74.86 -18.99
C LYS A 610 -49.31 76.01 -18.03
N LYS A 611 -49.04 77.24 -18.48
CA LYS A 611 -49.65 78.50 -17.98
C LYS A 611 -49.44 79.58 -19.05
N LYS A 612 -50.21 79.47 -20.11
CA LYS A 612 -50.62 80.55 -21.02
C LYS A 612 -52.01 80.16 -21.52
N HIS A 613 -53.02 80.57 -20.74
CA HIS A 613 -54.28 81.15 -21.17
C HIS A 613 -54.93 81.74 -19.93
#